data_AF-A0A1W9WEA0-F1
#
_entry.id   AF-A0A1W9WEA0-F1
#
_cell.length_a   1.000
_cell.length_b   1.000
_cell.length_c   1.000
_cell.angle_alpha   90.00
_cell.angle_beta   90.00
_cell.angle_gamma   90.00
#
_symmetry.space_group_name_H-M   'P 1'
#
loop_
_entity.id
_entity.type
_entity.pdbx_description
1 polymer ?
#
loop_
_entity_poly.entity_id
_entity_poly.type
_entity_poly.pdbx_seq_one_letter_code
_entity_poly.pdbx_strand_id
1 'polypeptide(L)'
;MTVLERTRESIISLPQLPTMSRYLPPTSVWQNPDDETGKRVTLEEYWEHYYENGDYNYEYVDGCLEAKPMAKYIDVKMYSWVTGGLSQYLRVNPIAKFTTLEMGFKFRFISKTQVRKPDIGIVLNSNPIPL
;
A
#
# COMPACT_ATOMS: atom_id res chain seq x y z
N MET A 1 3.79 -28.23 48.41
CA MET A 1 5.21 -27.86 48.57
C MET A 1 6.01 -28.71 47.60
N THR A 2 6.69 -28.22 46.57
CA THR A 2 7.05 -26.85 46.18
C THR A 2 7.38 -26.88 44.67
N VAL A 3 6.80 -25.95 43.92
CA VAL A 3 7.21 -25.56 42.56
C VAL A 3 8.44 -24.68 42.70
N LEU A 4 9.53 -24.91 41.95
CA LEU A 4 10.57 -23.92 41.60
C LEU A 4 11.38 -24.49 40.41
N GLU A 5 11.04 -24.11 39.18
CA GLU A 5 11.72 -23.07 38.38
C GLU A 5 13.10 -23.46 37.84
N ARG A 6 13.17 -23.77 36.54
CA ARG A 6 14.34 -23.45 35.70
C ARG A 6 14.00 -23.43 34.20
N THR A 7 13.14 -22.51 33.79
CA THR A 7 13.15 -22.04 32.39
C THR A 7 14.13 -20.88 32.31
N ARG A 8 15.36 -21.15 31.84
CA ARG A 8 16.24 -20.09 31.35
C ARG A 8 15.53 -19.44 30.17
N GLU A 9 15.09 -18.20 30.34
CA GLU A 9 14.75 -17.34 29.22
C GLU A 9 16.02 -17.12 28.40
N SER A 10 16.19 -17.91 27.33
CA SER A 10 17.12 -17.56 26.29
C SER A 10 16.56 -16.33 25.60
N ILE A 11 17.15 -15.16 25.87
CA ILE A 11 16.91 -13.95 25.09
C ILE A 11 17.25 -14.30 23.64
N ILE A 12 16.22 -14.54 22.83
CA ILE A 12 16.38 -14.67 21.38
C ILE A 12 16.78 -13.27 20.91
N SER A 13 18.08 -13.09 20.68
CA SER A 13 18.58 -11.91 19.98
C SER A 13 18.00 -11.94 18.57
N LEU A 14 16.93 -11.17 18.35
CA LEU A 14 16.48 -10.87 17.00
C LEU A 14 17.67 -10.25 16.26
N PRO A 15 18.03 -10.75 15.06
CA PRO A 15 19.04 -10.08 14.25
C PRO A 15 18.57 -8.63 14.03
N GLN A 16 19.47 -7.67 14.19
CA GLN A 16 19.15 -6.28 13.86
C GLN A 16 18.68 -6.24 12.40
N LEU A 17 17.41 -5.85 12.21
CA LEU A 17 16.90 -5.56 10.88
C LEU A 17 17.81 -4.49 10.27
N PRO A 18 18.27 -4.66 9.00
CA PRO A 18 19.06 -3.64 8.36
C PRO A 18 18.27 -2.32 8.39
N THR A 19 18.88 -1.26 8.91
CA THR A 19 18.31 0.08 8.87
C THR A 19 17.93 0.42 7.44
N MET A 20 16.67 0.81 7.20
CA MET A 20 16.09 1.15 5.89
C MET A 20 16.93 2.14 5.06
N SER A 21 17.81 2.89 5.71
CA SER A 21 18.76 3.81 5.09
C SER A 21 19.61 3.17 3.97
N ARG A 22 19.91 1.86 4.03
CA ARG A 22 20.79 1.20 3.04
C ARG A 22 20.12 0.89 1.69
N TYR A 23 18.80 1.09 1.58
CA TYR A 23 18.02 0.84 0.35
C TYR A 23 17.47 2.12 -0.29
N LEU A 24 17.78 3.30 0.25
CA LEU A 24 17.43 4.56 -0.40
C LEU A 24 18.46 4.85 -1.49
N PRO A 25 18.13 4.74 -2.79
CA PRO A 25 19.03 5.24 -3.82
C PRO A 25 19.22 6.74 -3.62
N PRO A 26 20.38 7.31 -3.98
CA PRO A 26 20.56 8.75 -4.01
C PRO A 26 19.51 9.33 -4.97
N THR A 27 18.59 10.12 -4.42
CA THR A 27 17.54 10.79 -5.17
C THR A 27 18.14 11.97 -5.92
N SER A 28 18.76 11.71 -7.08
CA SER A 28 18.62 12.67 -8.18
C SER A 28 17.30 12.37 -8.87
N VAL A 29 16.21 12.86 -8.27
CA VAL A 29 14.91 12.84 -8.93
C VAL A 29 15.02 13.86 -10.05
N TRP A 30 15.23 13.40 -11.28
CA TRP A 30 14.78 14.19 -12.41
C TRP A 30 13.27 14.31 -12.23
N GLN A 31 12.81 15.41 -11.65
CA GLN A 31 11.39 15.73 -11.62
C GLN A 31 11.00 15.86 -13.09
N ASN A 32 10.21 14.90 -13.57
CA ASN A 32 9.66 15.00 -14.89
C ASN A 32 8.80 16.27 -14.91
N PRO A 33 9.04 17.23 -15.81
CA PRO A 33 8.24 18.46 -15.87
C PRO A 33 6.74 18.22 -16.06
N ASP A 34 6.35 17.03 -16.54
CA ASP A 34 4.96 16.63 -16.73
C ASP A 34 4.33 15.97 -15.48
N ASP A 35 5.11 15.75 -14.41
CA ASP A 35 4.58 15.27 -13.11
C ASP A 35 3.89 16.43 -12.36
N GLU A 36 2.56 16.34 -12.27
CA GLU A 36 1.68 17.29 -11.59
C GLU A 36 1.53 17.00 -10.08
N THR A 37 2.42 16.20 -9.49
CA THR A 37 2.46 15.97 -8.04
C THR A 37 2.49 17.30 -7.27
N GLY A 38 1.62 17.42 -6.27
CA GLY A 38 1.43 18.62 -5.46
C GLY A 38 0.45 19.64 -6.05
N LYS A 39 -0.04 19.44 -7.28
CA LYS A 39 -1.10 20.28 -7.86
C LYS A 39 -2.37 20.17 -7.04
N ARG A 40 -3.00 21.32 -6.79
CA ARG A 40 -4.29 21.39 -6.11
C ARG A 40 -5.43 21.21 -7.11
N VAL A 41 -6.32 20.27 -6.83
CA VAL A 41 -7.49 19.94 -7.65
C VAL A 41 -8.70 19.64 -6.76
N THR A 42 -9.90 19.80 -7.29
CA THR A 42 -11.11 19.32 -6.59
C THR A 42 -11.21 17.79 -6.70
N LEU A 43 -12.06 17.19 -5.87
CA LEU A 43 -12.27 15.75 -5.97
C LEU A 43 -12.97 15.38 -7.30
N GLU A 44 -13.87 16.23 -7.76
CA GLU A 44 -14.58 16.07 -9.04
C GLU A 44 -13.61 16.11 -10.22
N GLU A 45 -12.71 17.10 -10.24
CA GLU A 45 -11.65 17.22 -11.25
C GLU A 45 -10.71 16.00 -11.22
N TYR A 46 -10.37 15.50 -10.03
CA TYR A 46 -9.59 14.28 -9.89
C TYR A 46 -10.27 13.07 -10.58
N TRP A 47 -11.56 12.86 -10.37
CA TRP A 47 -12.28 11.74 -10.99
C TRP A 47 -12.39 11.90 -12.51
N GLU A 48 -12.62 13.11 -13.00
CA GLU A 48 -12.83 13.37 -14.43
C GLU A 48 -11.53 13.26 -15.24
N HIS A 49 -10.43 13.79 -14.70
CA HIS A 49 -9.20 13.98 -15.49
C HIS A 49 -8.02 13.12 -15.03
N TYR A 50 -7.97 12.73 -13.75
CA TYR A 50 -6.75 12.14 -13.17
C TYR A 50 -6.89 10.67 -12.79
N TYR A 51 -8.09 10.20 -12.43
CA TYR A 51 -8.25 8.84 -11.94
C TYR A 51 -7.96 7.77 -13.01
N GLU A 52 -8.49 7.93 -14.23
CA GLU A 52 -8.27 7.00 -15.34
C GLU A 52 -7.41 7.58 -16.47
N ASN A 53 -7.44 8.92 -16.62
CA ASN A 53 -6.92 9.61 -17.80
C ASN A 53 -5.62 10.39 -17.55
N GLY A 54 -5.06 10.32 -16.33
CA GLY A 54 -3.84 11.04 -16.01
C GLY A 54 -2.62 10.41 -16.68
N ASP A 55 -1.66 11.24 -17.08
CA ASP A 55 -0.37 10.80 -17.63
C ASP A 55 0.45 9.96 -16.62
N TYR A 56 0.10 10.08 -15.33
CA TYR A 56 0.64 9.28 -14.22
C TYR A 56 -0.49 8.69 -13.37
N ASN A 57 -0.15 7.64 -12.63
CA ASN A 57 -1.03 7.06 -11.62
C ASN A 57 -1.08 7.96 -10.38
N TYR A 58 -1.93 8.99 -10.42
CA TYR A 58 -2.14 9.85 -9.27
C TYR A 58 -3.09 9.25 -8.23
N GLU A 59 -2.78 9.53 -6.97
CA GLU A 59 -3.67 9.43 -5.82
C GLU A 59 -4.14 10.83 -5.40
N TYR A 60 -5.31 10.91 -4.78
CA TYR A 60 -5.87 12.16 -4.27
C TYR A 60 -5.67 12.26 -2.76
N VAL A 61 -5.05 13.34 -2.31
CA VAL A 61 -4.77 13.56 -0.90
C VAL A 61 -5.17 14.97 -0.51
N ASP A 62 -6.37 15.08 0.05
CA ASP A 62 -6.87 16.33 0.63
C ASP A 62 -6.77 17.54 -0.33
N GLY A 63 -7.17 17.31 -1.58
CA GLY A 63 -7.14 18.33 -2.63
C GLY A 63 -5.82 18.43 -3.38
N CYS A 64 -4.87 17.52 -3.15
CA CYS A 64 -3.57 17.50 -3.85
C CYS A 64 -3.36 16.18 -4.58
N LEU A 65 -2.73 16.24 -5.76
CA LEU A 65 -2.28 15.05 -6.50
C LEU A 65 -0.97 14.50 -5.93
N GLU A 66 -0.87 13.19 -5.78
CA GLU A 66 0.36 12.47 -5.46
C GLU A 66 0.61 11.38 -6.50
N ALA A 67 1.64 11.49 -7.33
CA ALA A 67 1.98 10.44 -8.29
C ALA A 67 2.52 9.20 -7.56
N LYS A 68 2.00 8.02 -7.89
CA LYS A 68 2.59 6.76 -7.46
C LYS A 68 3.96 6.59 -8.14
N PRO A 69 4.98 6.16 -7.39
CA PRO A 69 6.26 5.84 -7.99
C PRO A 69 6.13 4.66 -8.95
N MET A 70 6.89 4.69 -10.03
CA MET A 70 6.98 3.55 -10.94
C MET A 70 7.56 2.33 -10.21
N ALA A 71 6.91 1.18 -10.37
CA ALA A 71 7.34 -0.05 -9.74
C ALA A 71 8.73 -0.48 -10.23
N LYS A 72 9.58 -0.92 -9.30
CA LYS A 72 10.88 -1.53 -9.60
C LYS A 72 10.74 -3.05 -9.66
N TYR A 73 11.77 -3.71 -10.20
CA TYR A 73 11.81 -5.16 -10.28
C TYR A 73 11.59 -5.86 -8.92
N ILE A 74 12.18 -5.31 -7.84
CA ILE A 74 12.00 -5.88 -6.50
C ILE A 74 10.54 -5.79 -6.03
N ASP A 75 9.84 -4.71 -6.37
CA ASP A 75 8.43 -4.51 -6.01
C ASP A 75 7.57 -5.58 -6.69
N VAL A 76 7.84 -5.89 -7.96
CA VAL A 76 7.18 -6.97 -8.70
C VAL A 76 7.41 -8.33 -8.02
N LYS A 77 8.65 -8.62 -7.59
CA LYS A 77 8.97 -9.89 -6.93
C LYS A 77 8.26 -10.03 -5.58
N MET A 78 8.27 -8.97 -4.77
CA MET A 78 7.56 -8.95 -3.48
C MET A 78 6.06 -9.11 -3.68
N TYR A 79 5.49 -8.37 -4.64
CA TYR A 79 4.09 -8.45 -5.01
C TYR A 79 3.68 -9.87 -5.42
N SER A 80 4.44 -10.54 -6.29
CA SER A 80 4.16 -11.92 -6.69
C SER A 80 4.20 -12.90 -5.51
N TRP A 81 5.16 -12.73 -4.60
CA TRP A 81 5.27 -13.60 -3.43
C TRP A 81 4.08 -13.42 -2.47
N VAL A 82 3.71 -12.17 -2.16
CA VAL A 82 2.58 -11.87 -1.26
C VAL A 82 1.25 -12.35 -1.87
N THR A 83 0.98 -12.00 -3.12
CA THR A 83 -0.29 -12.36 -3.79
C THR A 83 -0.43 -13.88 -3.97
N GLY A 84 0.67 -14.58 -4.23
CA GLY A 84 0.69 -16.04 -4.28
C GLY A 84 0.31 -16.68 -2.94
N GLY A 85 0.94 -16.25 -1.84
CA GLY A 85 0.61 -16.73 -0.50
C GLY A 85 -0.82 -16.41 -0.08
N LEU A 86 -1.26 -15.17 -0.33
CA LEU A 86 -2.60 -14.72 0.00
C LEU A 86 -3.68 -15.51 -0.76
N SER A 87 -3.45 -15.78 -2.04
CA SER A 87 -4.36 -16.59 -2.87
C SER A 87 -4.52 -18.01 -2.33
N GLN A 88 -3.43 -18.64 -1.88
CA GLN A 88 -3.49 -19.97 -1.28
C GLN A 88 -4.23 -19.95 0.05
N TYR A 89 -3.96 -18.96 0.90
CA TYR A 89 -4.65 -18.82 2.18
C TYR A 89 -6.16 -18.63 2.02
N LEU A 90 -6.58 -17.70 1.15
CA LEU A 90 -7.99 -17.39 0.93
C LEU A 90 -8.76 -18.51 0.20
N ARG A 91 -8.05 -19.37 -0.54
CA ARG A 91 -8.64 -20.60 -1.09
C ARG A 91 -9.06 -21.58 0.00
N VAL A 92 -8.27 -21.69 1.07
CA VAL A 92 -8.58 -22.57 2.22
C VAL A 92 -9.53 -21.89 3.20
N ASN A 93 -9.36 -20.57 3.39
CA ASN A 93 -10.13 -19.75 4.32
C ASN A 93 -10.85 -18.64 3.54
N PRO A 94 -12.05 -18.89 2.98
CA PRO A 94 -12.74 -17.96 2.09
C PRO A 94 -13.43 -16.83 2.88
N ILE A 95 -12.63 -16.05 3.63
CA ILE A 95 -13.08 -14.99 4.53
C ILE A 95 -13.04 -13.59 3.89
N ALA A 96 -12.36 -13.47 2.75
CA ALA A 96 -12.12 -12.21 2.07
C ALA A 96 -11.91 -12.43 0.57
N LYS A 97 -12.03 -11.34 -0.18
CA LYS A 97 -11.49 -11.23 -1.53
C LYS A 97 -10.30 -10.27 -1.50
N PHE A 98 -9.37 -10.45 -2.41
CA PHE A 98 -8.36 -9.44 -2.67
C PHE A 98 -8.46 -8.98 -4.12
N THR A 99 -8.07 -7.73 -4.32
CA THR A 99 -7.98 -7.09 -5.62
C THR A 99 -6.58 -6.52 -5.78
N THR A 100 -6.20 -6.46 -7.03
CA THR A 100 -5.01 -5.81 -7.54
C THR A 100 -5.53 -4.88 -8.64
N LEU A 101 -4.73 -4.00 -9.27
CA LEU A 101 -5.11 -3.16 -10.45
C LEU A 101 -5.44 -1.68 -10.18
N GLU A 102 -4.64 -0.95 -9.39
CA GLU A 102 -4.75 0.53 -9.33
C GLU A 102 -6.14 1.07 -8.98
N MET A 103 -6.98 0.25 -8.34
CA MET A 103 -8.35 0.64 -7.98
C MET A 103 -8.31 1.64 -6.83
N GLY A 104 -8.99 2.77 -7.02
CA GLY A 104 -9.09 3.83 -6.02
C GLY A 104 -10.06 3.50 -4.90
N PHE A 105 -9.57 3.47 -3.67
CA PHE A 105 -10.37 3.43 -2.46
C PHE A 105 -10.53 4.83 -1.91
N LYS A 106 -11.77 5.30 -1.85
CA LYS A 106 -12.10 6.59 -1.24
C LYS A 106 -12.22 6.42 0.27
N PHE A 107 -11.32 7.07 1.00
CA PHE A 107 -11.35 7.18 2.45
C PHE A 107 -11.88 8.55 2.87
N ARG A 108 -12.92 8.55 3.70
CA ARG A 108 -13.40 9.75 4.38
C ARG A 108 -12.96 9.71 5.84
N PHE A 109 -12.08 10.62 6.20
CA PHE A 109 -11.71 10.89 7.58
C PHE A 109 -12.39 12.19 8.02
N ILE A 110 -12.47 12.42 9.34
CA ILE A 110 -13.19 13.58 9.93
C ILE A 110 -12.81 14.91 9.29
N SER A 111 -11.53 15.12 8.95
CA SER A 111 -11.02 16.39 8.40
C SER A 111 -10.43 16.29 7.00
N LYS A 112 -10.40 15.11 6.39
CA LYS A 112 -9.69 14.91 5.11
C LYS A 112 -10.35 13.83 4.26
N THR A 113 -10.32 14.05 2.95
CA THR A 113 -10.72 13.04 1.97
C THR A 113 -9.50 12.57 1.20
N GLN A 114 -9.37 11.26 1.02
CA GLN A 114 -8.29 10.67 0.23
C GLN A 114 -8.85 9.63 -0.73
N VAL A 115 -8.21 9.47 -1.88
CA VAL A 115 -8.39 8.34 -2.77
C VAL A 115 -7.02 7.70 -2.94
N ARG A 116 -6.87 6.46 -2.47
CA ARG A 116 -5.61 5.71 -2.57
C ARG A 116 -5.80 4.50 -3.48
N LYS A 117 -4.78 4.19 -4.27
CA LYS A 117 -4.71 3.08 -5.21
C LYS A 117 -3.67 2.08 -4.69
N PRO A 118 -3.99 1.30 -3.64
CA PRO A 118 -3.03 0.35 -3.08
C PRO A 118 -2.67 -0.71 -4.12
N ASP A 119 -1.43 -1.19 -4.08
CA ASP A 119 -0.99 -2.27 -4.98
C ASP A 119 -1.79 -3.56 -4.74
N ILE A 120 -2.19 -3.80 -3.48
CA ILE A 120 -3.03 -4.92 -3.06
C ILE A 120 -4.11 -4.40 -2.10
N GLY A 121 -5.38 -4.58 -2.44
CA GLY A 121 -6.52 -4.34 -1.56
C GLY A 121 -7.11 -5.66 -1.09
N ILE A 122 -7.37 -5.80 0.21
CA ILE A 122 -8.03 -6.99 0.78
C ILE A 122 -9.30 -6.52 1.49
N VAL A 123 -10.44 -7.10 1.13
CA VAL A 123 -11.73 -6.75 1.70
C VAL A 123 -12.39 -8.02 2.22
N LEU A 124 -12.68 -8.01 3.52
CA LEU A 124 -13.40 -9.09 4.20
C LEU A 124 -14.80 -9.22 3.62
N ASN A 125 -15.33 -10.44 3.58
CA ASN A 125 -16.71 -10.70 3.15
C ASN A 125 -17.75 -10.03 4.06
N SER A 126 -17.38 -9.70 5.30
CA SER A 126 -18.21 -8.97 6.26
C SER A 126 -18.15 -7.45 6.07
N ASN A 127 -17.34 -6.94 5.15
CA ASN A 127 -17.34 -5.51 4.86
C ASN A 127 -18.66 -5.14 4.18
N PRO A 128 -19.39 -4.11 4.66
CA PRO A 128 -20.66 -3.69 4.07
C PRO A 128 -20.53 -3.22 2.61
N ILE A 129 -19.32 -2.86 2.18
CA ILE A 129 -19.00 -2.50 0.81
C ILE A 129 -18.16 -3.65 0.22
N PRO A 130 -18.76 -4.54 -0.59
CA PRO A 130 -18.04 -5.66 -1.18
C PRO A 130 -17.06 -5.21 -2.27
N LEU A 131 -16.05 -6.05 -2.51
CA LEU A 131 -15.28 -6.08 -3.76
C LEU A 131 -16.10 -6.75 -4.88
#